data_AF-A0A6C0U630-F1
#
_entry.id   AF-A0A6C0U630-F1
#
_cell.length_a   1.000
_cell.length_b   1.000
_cell.length_c   1.000
_cell.angle_alpha   90.00
_cell.angle_beta   90.00
_cell.angle_gamma   90.00
#
_symmetry.space_group_name_H-M   'P 1'
#
loop_
_entity.id
_entity.type
_entity.pdbx_description
1 polymer ?
#
loop_
_entity_poly.entity_id
_entity_poly.type
_entity_poly.pdbx_seq_one_letter_code
_entity_poly.pdbx_strand_id
1 'polypeptide(L)'
;MFDLGWVELSFLAILALIVVGPKDLPKLARGAGKLWGRVQRLYRQSLQSIHKLETEIELASGPDGRQTPDYYELLPEHVRRAMETAEPSRDAQHNQEVEAMYNEAMKDLKK
;
A
#
# COMPACT_ATOMS: atom_id res chain seq x y z
N MET A 1 -28.26 4.53 -5.40
CA MET A 1 -27.89 5.96 -5.44
C MET A 1 -28.10 6.51 -4.04
N PHE A 2 -27.02 6.71 -3.30
CA PHE A 2 -27.08 7.34 -1.98
C PHE A 2 -27.04 8.85 -2.21
N ASP A 3 -28.22 9.44 -2.37
CA ASP A 3 -28.34 10.89 -2.28
C ASP A 3 -28.22 11.25 -0.79
N LEU A 4 -27.01 11.60 -0.37
CA LEU A 4 -26.75 12.18 0.95
C LEU A 4 -27.14 13.66 0.91
N GLY A 5 -28.43 13.92 0.77
CA GLY A 5 -29.00 15.25 0.86
C GLY A 5 -29.15 15.70 2.30
N TRP A 6 -29.47 16.99 2.47
CA TRP A 6 -29.80 17.56 3.78
C TRP A 6 -30.99 16.85 4.45
N VAL A 7 -31.92 16.34 3.64
CA VAL A 7 -33.12 15.65 4.12
C VAL A 7 -32.78 14.27 4.67
N GLU A 8 -32.01 13.45 3.92
CA GLU A 8 -31.58 12.12 4.38
C GLU A 8 -30.71 12.22 5.65
N LEU A 9 -29.83 13.23 5.71
CA LEU A 9 -29.00 13.46 6.89
C LEU A 9 -29.86 13.80 8.13
N SER A 10 -30.88 14.66 7.95
CA SER A 10 -31.81 15.02 9.01
C SER A 10 -32.64 13.83 9.46
N PHE A 11 -33.12 13.01 8.53
CA PHE A 11 -33.86 11.78 8.83
C PHE A 11 -33.01 10.80 9.64
N LEU A 12 -31.76 10.57 9.23
CA LEU A 12 -30.82 9.72 9.97
C LEU A 12 -30.49 10.28 11.36
N ALA A 13 -30.34 11.60 11.49
CA ALA A 13 -30.12 12.24 12.79
C ALA A 13 -31.29 12.02 13.75
N ILE A 14 -32.53 12.19 13.27
CA ILE A 14 -33.73 11.90 14.06
C ILE A 14 -33.80 10.42 14.42
N LEU A 15 -33.55 9.52 13.47
CA LEU A 15 -33.58 8.08 13.70
C LEU A 15 -32.54 7.66 14.76
N ALA A 16 -31.34 8.23 14.69
CA ALA A 16 -30.30 8.01 15.69
C ALA A 16 -30.72 8.50 17.09
N LEU A 17 -31.39 9.66 17.18
CA LEU A 17 -31.93 10.15 18.45
C LEU A 17 -33.02 9.24 19.03
N ILE A 18 -33.84 8.61 18.18
CA ILE A 18 -34.90 7.69 18.62
C ILE A 18 -34.29 6.36 19.10
N VAL A 19 -33.39 5.78 18.31
CA VAL A 19 -32.82 4.45 18.58
C VAL A 19 -31.85 4.46 19.77
N VAL A 20 -30.97 5.46 19.81
CA VAL A 20 -29.94 5.56 20.86
C VAL A 20 -30.42 6.37 22.06
N GLY A 21 -31.29 7.36 21.81
CA GLY A 21 -31.70 8.33 22.82
C GLY A 21 -30.87 9.62 22.76
N PRO A 22 -31.49 10.80 22.98
CA PRO A 22 -30.83 12.09 22.85
C PRO A 22 -29.72 12.34 23.88
N LYS A 23 -29.76 11.66 25.03
CA LYS A 23 -28.76 11.81 26.11
C LYS A 23 -27.54 10.90 25.92
N ASP A 24 -27.68 9.80 25.19
CA ASP A 24 -26.63 8.79 25.07
C ASP A 24 -25.87 8.90 23.75
N LEU A 25 -26.50 9.41 22.69
CA LEU A 25 -25.84 9.75 21.42
C LEU A 25 -24.60 10.66 21.61
N PRO A 26 -24.64 11.79 22.37
CA PRO A 26 -23.46 12.61 22.58
C PRO A 26 -22.38 11.91 23.41
N LYS A 27 -22.74 10.99 24.32
CA LYS A 27 -21.75 10.20 25.07
C LYS A 27 -21.04 9.21 24.17
N LEU A 28 -21.79 8.52 23.29
CA LEU A 28 -21.22 7.60 22.31
C LEU A 28 -20.35 8.32 21.29
N ALA A 29 -20.78 9.47 20.76
CA ALA A 29 -19.98 10.28 19.84
C ALA A 29 -18.64 10.71 20.45
N ARG A 30 -18.64 11.12 21.73
CA ARG A 30 -17.40 11.42 22.47
C ARG A 30 -16.50 10.19 22.65
N GLY A 31 -17.08 9.04 22.96
CA GLY A 31 -16.36 7.78 23.08
C GLY A 31 -15.72 7.34 21.75
N ALA A 32 -16.52 7.29 20.69
CA ALA A 32 -16.08 6.96 19.34
C ALA A 32 -15.04 7.96 18.83
N GLY A 33 -15.24 9.27 19.06
CA GLY A 33 -14.28 10.30 18.68
C GLY A 33 -12.92 10.15 19.36
N LYS A 34 -12.90 9.77 20.65
CA LYS A 34 -11.65 9.48 21.37
C LYS A 34 -10.92 8.27 20.81
N LEU A 35 -11.67 7.21 20.45
CA LEU A 35 -11.10 6.02 19.81
C LEU A 35 -10.54 6.36 18.41
N TRP A 36 -11.32 7.06 17.59
CA TRP A 36 -10.90 7.52 16.27
C TRP A 36 -9.64 8.40 16.34
N GLY A 37 -9.60 9.35 17.28
CA GLY A 37 -8.44 10.21 17.49
C GLY A 37 -7.16 9.44 17.84
N ARG A 38 -7.28 8.35 18.63
CA ARG A 38 -6.14 7.46 18.91
C ARG A 38 -5.68 6.72 17.66
N VAL A 39 -6.61 6.13 16.90
CA VAL A 39 -6.28 5.42 15.65
C VAL A 39 -5.62 6.36 14.65
N GLN A 40 -6.14 7.58 14.48
CA GLN A 40 -5.58 8.56 13.58
C GLN A 40 -4.17 9.02 14.02
N ARG A 41 -3.90 9.07 15.33
CA ARG A 41 -2.56 9.34 15.86
C ARG A 41 -1.60 8.19 15.56
N LEU A 42 -2.02 6.95 15.76
CA LEU A 42 -1.22 5.76 15.43
C LEU A 42 -0.91 5.72 13.93
N TYR A 43 -1.90 5.92 13.07
CA TYR A 43 -1.72 5.96 11.61
C TYR A 43 -0.72 7.03 11.18
N ARG A 44 -0.82 8.26 11.73
CA ARG A 44 0.15 9.33 11.47
C ARG A 44 1.57 8.97 11.89
N GLN A 45 1.74 8.29 13.02
CA GLN A 45 3.05 7.82 13.47
C GLN A 45 3.62 6.76 12.53
N SER A 46 2.80 5.81 12.07
CA SER A 46 3.22 4.78 11.12
C SER A 46 3.65 5.37 9.77
N LEU A 47 2.89 6.33 9.22
CA LEU A 47 3.28 7.01 7.99
C LEU A 47 4.62 7.76 8.14
N GLN A 48 4.84 8.41 9.28
CA GLN A 48 6.11 9.08 9.57
C GLN A 48 7.27 8.10 9.69
N SER A 49 7.06 6.93 10.30
CA SER A 49 8.11 5.90 10.37
C SER A 49 8.45 5.30 9.02
N ILE A 50 7.47 5.10 8.13
CA ILE A 50 7.70 4.58 6.78
C ILE A 50 8.53 5.55 5.96
N HIS A 51 8.18 6.85 5.97
CA HIS A 51 8.98 7.86 5.26
C HIS A 51 10.41 7.94 5.79
N LYS A 52 10.60 7.82 7.11
CA LYS A 52 11.95 7.80 7.70
C LYS A 52 12.75 6.58 7.26
N LEU A 53 12.12 5.41 7.23
CA LEU A 53 12.75 4.18 6.74
C LEU A 53 13.13 4.30 5.26
N GLU A 54 12.25 4.87 4.44
CA GLU A 54 12.53 5.11 3.02
C GLU A 54 13.73 6.04 2.83
N THR A 55 13.78 7.17 3.55
CA THR A 55 14.92 8.08 3.51
C THR A 55 16.20 7.42 4.03
N GLU A 56 16.12 6.59 5.07
CA GLU A 56 17.28 5.86 5.60
C GLU A 56 17.77 4.78 4.64
N ILE A 57 16.86 4.09 3.95
CA ILE A 57 17.19 3.14 2.87
C ILE A 57 17.82 3.88 1.70
N GLU A 58 17.31 5.04 1.30
CA GLU A 58 17.89 5.87 0.23
C GLU A 58 19.31 6.33 0.59
N LEU A 59 19.50 6.80 1.83
CA LEU A 59 20.81 7.21 2.36
C LEU A 59 21.79 6.03 2.46
N ALA A 60 21.32 4.85 2.88
CA ALA A 60 22.13 3.63 2.94
C ALA A 60 22.43 3.05 1.55
N SER A 61 21.57 3.31 0.55
CA SER A 61 21.69 2.80 -0.83
C SER A 61 22.65 3.59 -1.72
N GLY A 62 23.13 4.76 -1.30
CA GLY A 62 24.10 5.56 -2.09
C GLY A 62 23.53 6.12 -3.41
N PRO A 63 24.30 6.92 -4.16
CA PRO A 63 23.78 7.87 -5.17
C PRO A 63 23.18 7.27 -6.46
N ASP A 64 23.01 5.96 -6.57
CA ASP A 64 22.44 5.29 -7.76
C ASP A 64 21.00 4.86 -7.48
N GLY A 65 20.07 5.80 -7.63
CA GLY A 65 18.63 5.65 -7.38
C GLY A 65 17.85 4.73 -8.33
N ARG A 66 18.29 3.49 -8.55
CA ARG A 66 17.57 2.47 -9.35
C ARG A 66 17.73 1.01 -8.89
N GLN A 67 17.91 0.73 -7.59
CA GLN A 67 17.92 -0.65 -7.11
C GLN A 67 16.94 -0.83 -5.95
N THR A 68 15.80 -1.45 -6.25
CA THR A 68 15.02 -2.19 -5.26
C THR A 68 15.96 -3.17 -4.55
N PRO A 69 15.85 -3.36 -3.22
CA PRO A 69 16.74 -4.24 -2.49
C PRO A 69 16.73 -5.63 -3.13
N ASP A 70 17.91 -6.10 -3.54
CA ASP A 70 18.10 -7.38 -4.21
C ASP A 70 17.88 -8.51 -3.18
N TYR A 71 16.67 -9.06 -3.17
CA TYR A 71 16.24 -10.09 -2.21
C TYR A 71 17.12 -11.35 -2.24
N TYR A 72 17.93 -11.53 -3.29
CA TYR A 72 18.80 -12.68 -3.48
C TYR A 72 20.10 -12.58 -2.67
N GLU A 73 20.51 -11.37 -2.28
CA GLU A 73 21.75 -11.14 -1.53
C GLU A 73 21.61 -11.48 -0.03
N LEU A 74 20.37 -11.48 0.47
CA LEU A 74 20.04 -11.87 1.85
C LEU A 74 19.81 -13.37 2.02
N LEU A 75 19.86 -14.14 0.93
CA LEU A 75 19.58 -15.57 0.97
C LEU A 75 20.81 -16.35 1.46
N PRO A 76 20.60 -17.38 2.31
CA PRO A 76 21.67 -18.29 2.72
C PRO A 76 22.38 -18.90 1.51
N GLU A 77 23.71 -19.10 1.62
CA GLU A 77 24.61 -19.63 0.59
C GLU A 77 24.07 -20.83 -0.23
N HIS A 78 23.29 -21.70 0.39
CA HIS A 78 22.71 -22.87 -0.26
C HIS A 78 21.48 -22.57 -1.12
N VAL A 79 20.71 -21.53 -0.77
CA VAL A 79 19.56 -21.05 -1.56
C VAL A 79 20.06 -20.22 -2.73
N ARG A 80 21.10 -19.39 -2.53
CA ARG A 80 21.75 -18.63 -3.61
C ARG A 80 22.22 -19.56 -4.73
N ARG A 81 22.94 -20.63 -4.40
CA ARG A 81 23.42 -21.59 -5.41
C ARG A 81 22.30 -22.31 -6.14
N ALA A 82 21.23 -22.69 -5.45
CA ALA A 82 20.08 -23.34 -6.07
C ALA A 82 19.36 -22.40 -7.05
N MET A 83 19.23 -21.12 -6.68
CA MET A 83 18.64 -20.07 -7.51
C MET A 83 19.57 -19.67 -8.68
N GLU A 84 20.87 -19.51 -8.46
CA GLU A 84 21.88 -19.31 -9.53
C GLU A 84 21.84 -20.42 -10.58
N THR A 85 21.58 -21.67 -10.17
CA THR A 85 21.43 -22.79 -11.11
C THR A 85 20.04 -22.91 -11.73
N ALA A 86 19.04 -22.20 -11.20
CA ALA A 86 17.64 -22.32 -11.61
C ALA A 86 17.05 -21.06 -12.25
N GLU A 87 17.71 -19.90 -12.16
CA GLU A 87 17.15 -18.63 -12.62
C GLU A 87 17.77 -18.11 -13.93
N PRO A 88 16.91 -17.64 -14.86
CA PRO A 88 17.32 -16.99 -16.10
C PRO A 88 17.94 -15.64 -15.77
N SER A 89 19.17 -15.43 -16.23
CA SER A 89 19.94 -14.21 -16.06
C SER A 89 19.13 -12.98 -16.47
N ARG A 90 18.68 -12.18 -15.50
CA ARG A 90 18.09 -10.85 -15.72
C ARG A 90 19.18 -9.79 -15.84
N ASP A 91 20.06 -9.97 -16.83
CA ASP A 91 20.87 -8.86 -17.30
C ASP A 91 19.95 -7.84 -17.96
N ALA A 92 20.33 -6.55 -17.96
CA ALA A 92 19.59 -5.51 -18.69
C ALA A 92 19.35 -5.87 -20.17
N GLN A 93 20.19 -6.76 -20.71
CA GLN A 93 20.07 -7.35 -22.05
C GLN A 93 18.91 -8.37 -22.16
N HIS A 94 18.66 -9.17 -21.14
CA HIS A 94 17.57 -10.16 -21.13
C HIS A 94 16.19 -9.48 -21.00
N ASN A 95 16.08 -8.41 -20.20
CA ASN A 95 14.83 -7.64 -20.15
C ASN A 95 14.49 -7.01 -21.51
N GLN A 96 15.52 -6.55 -22.26
CA GLN A 96 15.33 -6.05 -23.62
C GLN A 96 14.91 -7.17 -24.58
N GLU A 97 15.45 -8.37 -24.42
CA GLU A 97 15.07 -9.54 -25.22
C GLU A 97 13.64 -10.01 -24.94
N VAL A 98 13.23 -10.03 -23.67
CA VAL A 98 11.85 -10.37 -23.27
C VAL A 98 10.86 -9.31 -23.77
N GLU A 99 11.21 -8.01 -23.71
CA GLU A 99 10.39 -6.94 -24.29
C GLU A 99 10.28 -7.04 -25.82
N ALA A 100 11.37 -7.38 -26.51
CA ALA A 100 11.38 -7.60 -27.95
C ALA A 100 10.50 -8.79 -28.34
N MET A 101 10.65 -9.93 -27.65
CA MET A 101 9.85 -11.13 -27.86
C MET A 101 8.36 -10.91 -27.56
N TYR A 102 8.05 -10.16 -26.49
CA TYR A 102 6.67 -9.78 -26.16
C TYR A 102 6.04 -8.92 -27.25
N ASN A 103 6.77 -7.91 -27.73
CA ASN A 103 6.29 -7.04 -28.80
C ASN A 103 6.11 -7.79 -30.13
N GLU A 104 6.96 -8.77 -30.41
CA GLU A 104 6.84 -9.65 -31.58
C GLU A 104 5.60 -10.54 -31.47
N ALA A 105 5.40 -11.22 -30.34
CA ALA A 105 4.22 -12.05 -30.10
C ALA A 105 2.91 -11.25 -30.18
N MET A 106 2.89 -10.03 -29.65
CA MET A 106 1.74 -9.13 -29.75
C MET A 106 1.47 -8.66 -31.19
N LYS A 107 2.51 -8.58 -32.03
CA LYS A 107 2.38 -8.23 -33.43
C LYS A 107 1.79 -9.37 -34.26
N ASP A 108 2.16 -10.61 -33.96
CA ASP A 108 1.59 -11.80 -34.58
C ASP A 108 0.12 -12.01 -34.19
N LEU A 109 -0.26 -11.74 -32.94
CA LEU A 109 -1.66 -11.78 -32.50
C LEU A 109 -2.54 -10.68 -33.14
N LYS A 110 -1.93 -9.63 -33.69
CA LYS A 110 -2.63 -8.50 -34.31
C LYS A 110 -2.73 -8.63 -35.83
N LYS A 111 -2.24 -9.73 -36.41
CA LYS A 111 -2.32 -10.03 -37.84
C LYS A 111 -3.43 -11.03 -38.13
#